data_AF-A0A813WP62-F1
#
_entry.id   AF-A0A813WP62-F1
#
_cell.length_a   1.000
_cell.length_b   1.000
_cell.length_c   1.000
_cell.angle_alpha   90.00
_cell.angle_beta   90.00
_cell.angle_gamma   90.00
#
_symmetry.space_group_name_H-M   'P 1'
#
loop_
_entity.id
_entity.type
_entity.pdbx_description
1 polymer ?
#
loop_
_entity_poly.entity_id
_entity_poly.type
_entity_poly.pdbx_seq_one_letter_code
_entity_poly.pdbx_strand_id
1 'polypeptide(L)'
;MTSVILIIYTFVIEQTIIVVVQKPTLKQYEHLLDQHEGLYCPCTRISIQYSEFIKMNPRFHQLCSSDFTSIQWIQYLFGDRNYSNPYLFGGVYQNSFWDRISNYDQLDFRTLAISLFYFLSQLCRFSQEVVQAALIAFQKQTFINSQAMSRSLFDIELRLIIEKFQLQIPLKMLREIQLITGLIQADALQSDYESNWVYQVNRTGTGFDVRYDVSVIPRQFSNCNCRTSSNCRQLSSMRSKNGTILFTIPGFYVGCLPSQALIQSTMECFYNQSCIDQIQSHIDYQQVPLNITPLIILESSRYSPETTIEEMLKKLFVEQWDSQTYFEQYYHQCQPTYCQYQYIEQYSVSSITKLTGLPRSILKARAIMTSDDILAAGVASQQNFTGDPAIDAKQPIYGVINFEQTSRGVHITGRIDGLGQGTSHGFHIHEFGDVSSGCSTTGAHFNPFRRNHGGLNDVERHLGDFGNVTADANGVVHVNILDPMISLYGEYSIVGRAIVIHAMPDDLGRGGNKESLKTGNSGARLACGIIGFTKP
;
A
#
# COMPACT_ATOMS: atom_id res chain seq x y z
N MET A 1 -29.23 76.84 26.51
CA MET A 1 -28.03 76.23 25.88
C MET A 1 -28.50 75.09 25.00
N THR A 2 -28.38 75.23 23.68
CA THR A 2 -28.70 74.17 22.72
C THR A 2 -27.53 73.19 22.65
N SER A 3 -27.73 71.98 23.17
CA SER A 3 -26.72 70.92 23.08
C SER A 3 -26.62 70.42 21.63
N VAL A 4 -25.45 70.59 21.02
CA VAL A 4 -25.14 70.03 19.69
C VAL A 4 -24.52 68.65 19.89
N ILE A 5 -25.16 67.60 19.36
CA ILE A 5 -24.59 66.25 19.33
C ILE A 5 -23.94 66.07 17.96
N LEU A 6 -22.61 65.88 17.96
CA LEU A 6 -21.84 65.49 16.78
C LEU A 6 -21.77 63.96 16.76
N ILE A 7 -22.37 63.33 15.76
CA ILE A 7 -22.22 61.89 15.53
C ILE A 7 -21.12 61.72 14.49
N ILE A 8 -20.01 61.09 14.91
CA ILE A 8 -18.90 60.72 14.03
C ILE A 8 -19.17 59.28 13.59
N TYR A 9 -19.47 59.08 12.31
CA TYR A 9 -19.51 57.75 11.73
C TYR A 9 -18.11 57.42 11.22
N THR A 10 -17.48 56.39 11.77
CA THR A 10 -16.27 55.79 11.22
C THR A 10 -16.70 54.59 10.39
N PHE A 11 -16.59 54.71 9.07
CA PHE A 11 -16.76 53.58 8.17
C PHE A 11 -15.39 52.98 7.91
N VAL A 12 -15.21 51.71 8.29
CA VAL A 12 -14.07 50.91 7.86
C VAL A 12 -14.43 50.33 6.50
N ILE A 13 -13.71 50.77 5.46
CA ILE A 13 -13.83 50.21 4.12
C ILE A 13 -12.68 49.21 3.98
N GLU A 14 -13.04 47.94 3.79
CA GLU A 14 -12.08 46.87 3.50
C GLU A 14 -11.99 46.69 1.99
N GLN A 15 -10.78 46.76 1.46
CA GLN A 15 -10.53 46.57 0.04
C GLN A 15 -9.51 45.44 -0.17
N THR A 16 -9.93 44.41 -0.92
CA THR A 16 -9.06 43.29 -1.28
C THR A 16 -8.20 43.66 -2.48
N ILE A 17 -6.88 43.62 -2.32
CA ILE A 17 -5.91 43.85 -3.41
C ILE A 17 -5.34 42.50 -3.83
N ILE A 18 -5.32 42.24 -5.14
CA ILE A 18 -4.70 41.05 -5.75
C ILE A 18 -3.38 41.46 -6.39
N VAL A 19 -2.28 40.85 -5.94
CA VAL A 19 -0.95 41.05 -6.52
C VAL A 19 -0.59 39.82 -7.35
N VAL A 20 -0.10 40.05 -8.57
CA VAL A 20 0.28 38.97 -9.50
C VAL A 20 1.75 39.10 -9.89
N VAL A 21 2.51 38.04 -9.65
CA VAL A 21 3.92 37.90 -10.03
C VAL A 21 4.03 36.92 -11.19
N GLN A 22 4.53 37.38 -12.33
CA GLN A 22 4.66 36.55 -13.54
C GLN A 22 5.92 35.69 -13.49
N LYS A 23 5.80 34.40 -13.88
CA LYS A 23 6.91 33.42 -13.98
C LYS A 23 7.95 33.52 -12.86
N PRO A 24 7.55 33.31 -11.58
CA PRO A 24 8.44 33.51 -10.46
C PRO A 24 9.61 32.51 -10.50
N THR A 25 10.79 32.99 -10.12
CA THR A 25 11.93 32.10 -9.83
C THR A 25 11.67 31.31 -8.54
N LEU A 26 12.36 30.18 -8.35
CA LEU A 26 12.23 29.37 -7.13
C LEU A 26 12.44 30.20 -5.85
N LYS A 27 13.47 31.06 -5.83
CA LYS A 27 13.75 31.95 -4.69
C LYS A 27 12.62 32.94 -4.43
N GLN A 28 12.03 33.52 -5.50
CA GLN A 28 10.89 34.42 -5.35
C GLN A 28 9.66 33.68 -4.84
N TYR A 29 9.43 32.46 -5.30
CA TYR A 29 8.32 31.63 -4.83
C TYR A 29 8.46 31.24 -3.36
N GLU A 30 9.64 30.79 -2.93
CA GLU A 30 9.90 30.47 -1.52
C GLU A 30 9.72 31.73 -0.64
N HIS A 31 10.20 32.90 -1.10
CA HIS A 31 9.98 34.16 -0.38
C HIS A 31 8.50 34.55 -0.27
N LEU A 32 7.73 34.38 -1.34
CA LEU A 32 6.29 34.69 -1.36
C LEU A 32 5.50 33.73 -0.45
N LEU A 33 5.90 32.46 -0.37
CA LEU A 33 5.30 31.48 0.54
C LEU A 33 5.51 31.84 2.01
N ASP A 34 6.70 32.36 2.36
CA ASP A 34 7.03 32.75 3.75
C ASP A 34 6.25 33.99 4.21
N GLN A 35 5.90 34.89 3.27
CA GLN A 35 5.27 36.17 3.58
C GLN A 35 3.74 36.16 3.48
N HIS A 36 3.17 35.24 2.69
CA HIS A 36 1.75 35.29 2.34
C HIS A 36 1.09 33.92 2.43
N GLU A 37 0.08 33.83 3.29
CA GLU A 37 -0.85 32.70 3.30
C GLU A 37 -1.76 32.75 2.06
N GLY A 38 -2.12 31.60 1.52
CA GLY A 38 -3.05 31.52 0.38
C GLY A 38 -2.44 31.78 -1.01
N LEU A 39 -1.11 31.79 -1.16
CA LEU A 39 -0.44 31.92 -2.46
C LEU A 39 -0.97 30.87 -3.48
N TYR A 40 -1.38 31.33 -4.66
CA TYR A 40 -1.87 30.50 -5.77
C TYR A 40 -0.93 30.59 -6.96
N CYS A 41 -0.31 29.46 -7.34
CA CYS A 41 0.71 29.40 -8.39
C CYS A 41 0.46 28.22 -9.34
N PRO A 42 -0.31 28.38 -10.42
CA PRO A 42 -0.63 27.28 -11.32
C PRO A 42 0.59 26.80 -12.11
N CYS A 43 0.83 25.48 -12.11
CA CYS A 43 1.87 24.84 -12.92
C CYS A 43 1.49 24.85 -14.41
N THR A 44 2.44 25.07 -15.32
CA THR A 44 2.19 24.84 -16.76
C THR A 44 2.12 23.35 -17.07
N ARG A 45 2.92 22.53 -16.39
CA ARG A 45 2.93 21.07 -16.54
C ARG A 45 2.33 20.44 -15.30
N ILE A 46 1.08 19.98 -15.43
CA ILE A 46 0.34 19.38 -14.32
C ILE A 46 0.68 17.91 -14.06
N SER A 47 1.43 17.27 -14.96
CA SER A 47 1.80 15.85 -14.89
C SER A 47 3.29 15.68 -15.15
N ILE A 48 4.02 15.27 -14.11
CA ILE A 48 5.48 15.17 -14.10
C ILE A 48 5.86 13.74 -13.70
N GLN A 49 6.71 13.07 -14.47
CA GLN A 49 7.14 11.70 -14.15
C GLN A 49 7.98 11.68 -12.88
N TYR A 50 7.82 10.64 -12.04
CA TYR A 50 8.61 10.48 -10.81
C TYR A 50 10.12 10.40 -11.10
N SER A 51 10.53 9.86 -12.25
CA SER A 51 11.92 9.81 -12.70
C SER A 51 12.63 11.17 -12.73
N GLU A 52 11.87 12.27 -12.87
CA GLU A 52 12.42 13.63 -12.96
C GLU A 52 12.89 14.20 -11.62
N PHE A 53 12.42 13.65 -10.49
CA PHE A 53 12.70 14.23 -9.18
C PHE A 53 12.75 13.21 -8.02
N ILE A 54 12.60 11.91 -8.28
CA ILE A 54 12.77 10.82 -7.30
C ILE A 54 13.82 9.83 -7.81
N LYS A 55 14.84 9.59 -6.99
CA LYS A 55 15.84 8.54 -7.21
C LYS A 55 15.84 7.57 -6.05
N MET A 56 15.64 6.28 -6.33
CA MET A 56 15.68 5.21 -5.32
C MET A 56 16.64 4.12 -5.77
N ASN A 57 17.58 3.76 -4.89
CA ASN A 57 18.49 2.65 -5.13
C ASN A 57 18.37 1.62 -4.00
N PRO A 58 17.95 0.38 -4.30
CA PRO A 58 17.89 -0.68 -3.30
C PRO A 58 19.29 -1.24 -3.04
N ARG A 59 19.60 -1.49 -1.77
CA ARG A 59 20.74 -2.31 -1.36
C ARG A 59 20.23 -3.66 -0.88
N PHE A 60 20.67 -4.71 -1.56
CA PHE A 60 20.31 -6.08 -1.22
C PHE A 60 21.25 -6.65 -0.17
N HIS A 61 20.72 -7.55 0.65
CA HIS A 61 21.48 -8.30 1.64
C HIS A 61 22.61 -9.08 0.96
N GLN A 62 23.80 -9.09 1.59
CA GLN A 62 25.02 -9.71 1.06
C GLN A 62 24.84 -11.19 0.66
N LEU A 63 23.90 -11.89 1.29
CA LEU A 63 23.54 -13.27 0.95
C LEU A 63 23.27 -13.44 -0.55
N CYS A 64 22.57 -12.49 -1.16
CA CYS A 64 22.22 -12.58 -2.58
C CYS A 64 23.39 -12.37 -3.53
N SER A 65 24.52 -11.86 -3.05
CA SER A 65 25.79 -11.74 -3.77
C SER A 65 26.89 -12.63 -3.20
N SER A 66 26.55 -13.52 -2.26
CA SER A 66 27.53 -14.38 -1.58
C SER A 66 27.85 -15.63 -2.38
N ASP A 67 28.91 -16.32 -1.99
CA ASP A 67 29.28 -17.60 -2.60
C ASP A 67 28.17 -18.66 -2.46
N PHE A 68 27.31 -18.58 -1.43
CA PHE A 68 26.25 -19.54 -1.16
C PHE A 68 25.09 -19.51 -2.18
N THR A 69 24.96 -18.43 -2.95
CA THR A 69 23.99 -18.36 -4.07
C THR A 69 24.66 -18.59 -5.43
N SER A 70 25.98 -18.82 -5.44
CA SER A 70 26.76 -19.02 -6.66
C SER A 70 26.55 -20.41 -7.26
N ILE A 71 26.73 -20.49 -8.58
CA ILE A 71 26.75 -21.78 -9.28
C ILE A 71 27.89 -22.69 -8.80
N GLN A 72 29.02 -22.12 -8.39
CA GLN A 72 30.19 -22.88 -7.92
C GLN A 72 29.89 -23.63 -6.62
N TRP A 73 29.20 -22.99 -5.67
CA TRP A 73 28.76 -23.63 -4.43
C TRP A 73 27.76 -24.76 -4.71
N ILE A 74 26.78 -24.51 -5.58
CA ILE A 74 25.76 -25.51 -5.93
C ILE A 74 26.42 -26.73 -6.63
N GLN A 75 27.36 -26.49 -7.54
CA GLN A 75 28.14 -27.55 -8.21
C GLN A 75 29.05 -28.31 -7.24
N TYR A 76 29.64 -27.62 -6.27
CA TYR A 76 30.45 -28.25 -5.22
C TYR A 76 29.62 -29.21 -4.37
N LEU A 77 28.40 -28.82 -3.98
CA LEU A 77 27.46 -29.69 -3.27
C LEU A 77 27.01 -30.90 -4.13
N PHE A 78 26.93 -30.73 -5.45
CA PHE A 78 26.61 -31.79 -6.41
C PHE A 78 27.76 -32.80 -6.61
N GLY A 79 29.00 -32.39 -6.34
CA GLY A 79 30.18 -33.22 -6.50
C GLY A 79 30.67 -33.35 -7.96
N ASP A 80 30.30 -32.43 -8.85
CA ASP A 80 30.75 -32.42 -10.25
C ASP A 80 31.33 -31.04 -10.64
N ARG A 81 32.66 -30.96 -10.81
CA ARG A 81 33.34 -29.72 -11.23
C ARG A 81 33.30 -29.46 -12.74
N ASN A 82 32.87 -30.43 -13.55
CA ASN A 82 33.05 -30.40 -15.01
C ASN A 82 31.73 -30.26 -15.80
N TYR A 83 30.64 -29.82 -15.16
CA TYR A 83 29.35 -29.65 -15.83
C TYR A 83 29.27 -28.31 -16.59
N SER A 84 29.82 -28.29 -17.81
CA SER A 84 29.68 -27.19 -18.76
C SER A 84 28.40 -27.25 -19.62
N ASN A 85 27.37 -28.04 -19.25
CA ASN A 85 26.13 -28.11 -20.04
C ASN A 85 24.87 -28.39 -19.19
N PRO A 86 24.03 -27.38 -18.89
CA PRO A 86 22.85 -27.52 -18.04
C PRO A 86 21.62 -28.20 -18.71
N TYR A 87 21.73 -28.72 -19.93
CA TYR A 87 20.58 -29.23 -20.71
C TYR A 87 20.48 -30.75 -20.91
N LEU A 88 21.29 -31.57 -20.24
CA LEU A 88 21.25 -33.03 -20.43
C LEU A 88 20.66 -33.78 -19.23
N PHE A 89 19.34 -33.73 -19.10
CA PHE A 89 18.56 -34.79 -18.46
C PHE A 89 18.50 -35.99 -19.41
N GLY A 90 19.45 -36.93 -19.34
CA GLY A 90 19.34 -38.18 -20.12
C GLY A 90 20.61 -38.90 -20.56
N GLY A 91 21.71 -38.85 -19.79
CA GLY A 91 22.93 -39.61 -20.09
C GLY A 91 23.21 -40.71 -19.07
N VAL A 92 23.07 -41.96 -19.48
CA VAL A 92 23.45 -43.15 -18.71
C VAL A 92 24.98 -43.28 -18.69
N TYR A 93 25.62 -42.85 -17.61
CA TYR A 93 26.96 -43.30 -17.24
C TYR A 93 26.93 -43.77 -15.78
N GLN A 94 27.40 -44.98 -15.55
CA GLN A 94 27.59 -45.60 -14.24
C GLN A 94 28.43 -44.64 -13.36
N ASN A 95 27.97 -44.38 -12.12
CA ASN A 95 28.29 -43.24 -11.23
C ASN A 95 27.33 -42.05 -11.39
N SER A 96 26.03 -42.32 -11.53
CA SER A 96 25.02 -41.28 -11.66
C SER A 96 24.84 -40.50 -10.34
N PHE A 97 24.41 -39.25 -10.44
CA PHE A 97 24.00 -38.42 -9.29
C PHE A 97 23.08 -39.17 -8.32
N TRP A 98 22.13 -39.94 -8.87
CA TRP A 98 21.18 -40.75 -8.11
C TRP A 98 21.84 -41.93 -7.38
N ASP A 99 22.91 -42.52 -7.93
CA ASP A 99 23.71 -43.54 -7.22
C ASP A 99 24.45 -42.94 -6.02
N ARG A 100 24.89 -41.67 -6.09
CA ARG A 100 25.54 -40.98 -4.97
C ARG A 100 24.55 -40.57 -3.88
N ILE A 101 23.40 -40.01 -4.27
CA ILE A 101 22.38 -39.55 -3.32
C ILE A 101 21.60 -40.70 -2.69
N SER A 102 21.36 -41.80 -3.41
CA SER A 102 20.72 -43.00 -2.84
C SER A 102 21.55 -43.68 -1.75
N ASN A 103 22.83 -43.31 -1.60
CA ASN A 103 23.68 -43.78 -0.50
C ASN A 103 23.54 -42.96 0.79
N TYR A 104 22.83 -41.83 0.74
CA TYR A 104 22.52 -41.02 1.91
C TYR A 104 21.12 -41.28 2.43
N ASP A 105 20.92 -41.00 3.72
CA ASP A 105 19.58 -40.93 4.28
C ASP A 105 18.76 -39.85 3.53
N GLN A 106 17.46 -40.09 3.34
CA GLN A 106 16.61 -39.15 2.60
C GLN A 106 16.51 -37.78 3.28
N LEU A 107 16.74 -37.71 4.60
CA LEU A 107 16.76 -36.47 5.39
C LEU A 107 18.19 -35.95 5.64
N ASP A 108 19.19 -36.53 4.98
CA ASP A 108 20.56 -36.02 4.98
C ASP A 108 20.62 -34.68 4.27
N PHE A 109 21.33 -33.72 4.85
CA PHE A 109 21.54 -32.40 4.25
C PHE A 109 22.07 -32.50 2.82
N ARG A 110 23.00 -33.40 2.50
CA ARG A 110 23.60 -33.54 1.16
C ARG A 110 22.57 -33.91 0.09
N THR A 111 21.52 -34.62 0.47
CA THR A 111 20.41 -35.00 -0.44
C THR A 111 19.59 -33.78 -0.85
N LEU A 112 19.37 -32.83 0.08
CA LEU A 112 18.47 -31.69 -0.12
C LEU A 112 19.21 -30.36 -0.36
N ALA A 113 20.49 -30.26 -0.04
CA ALA A 113 21.24 -29.00 -0.08
C ALA A 113 21.21 -28.35 -1.47
N ILE A 114 21.32 -29.14 -2.54
CA ILE A 114 21.33 -28.62 -3.91
C ILE A 114 20.01 -27.92 -4.24
N SER A 115 18.87 -28.53 -3.92
CA SER A 115 17.56 -27.91 -4.18
C SER A 115 17.34 -26.68 -3.30
N LEU A 116 17.80 -26.72 -2.05
CA LEU A 116 17.69 -25.60 -1.11
C LEU A 116 18.53 -24.40 -1.56
N PHE A 117 19.81 -24.58 -1.91
CA PHE A 117 20.67 -23.49 -2.37
C PHE A 117 20.34 -23.00 -3.77
N TYR A 118 19.90 -23.90 -4.66
CA TYR A 118 19.35 -23.49 -5.95
C TYR A 118 18.10 -22.62 -5.74
N PHE A 119 17.17 -23.05 -4.90
CA PHE A 119 15.98 -22.26 -4.57
C PHE A 119 16.34 -20.93 -3.91
N LEU A 120 17.33 -20.88 -3.01
CA LEU A 120 17.83 -19.64 -2.42
C LEU A 120 18.39 -18.68 -3.48
N SER A 121 19.20 -19.19 -4.40
CA SER A 121 19.75 -18.43 -5.53
C SER A 121 18.62 -17.87 -6.41
N GLN A 122 17.61 -18.69 -6.70
CA GLN A 122 16.42 -18.27 -7.43
C GLN A 122 15.60 -17.21 -6.69
N LEU A 123 15.41 -17.34 -5.38
CA LEU A 123 14.70 -16.35 -4.56
C LEU A 123 15.42 -15.00 -4.58
N CYS A 124 16.75 -15.00 -4.45
CA CYS A 124 17.55 -13.78 -4.53
C CYS A 124 17.45 -13.12 -5.91
N ARG A 125 17.65 -13.88 -6.99
CA ARG A 125 17.53 -13.36 -8.36
C ARG A 125 16.13 -12.81 -8.64
N PHE A 126 15.10 -13.58 -8.31
CA PHE A 126 13.72 -13.18 -8.51
C PHE A 126 13.38 -11.92 -7.71
N SER A 127 13.82 -11.83 -6.45
CA SER A 127 13.63 -10.63 -5.63
C SER A 127 14.28 -9.39 -6.27
N GLN A 128 15.49 -9.53 -6.80
CA GLN A 128 16.17 -8.46 -7.53
C GLN A 128 15.41 -8.05 -8.78
N GLU A 129 14.98 -8.99 -9.62
CA GLU A 129 14.22 -8.73 -10.84
C GLU A 129 12.88 -8.04 -10.55
N VAL A 130 12.15 -8.51 -9.53
CA VAL A 130 10.87 -7.92 -9.10
C VAL A 130 11.06 -6.48 -8.64
N VAL A 131 12.08 -6.22 -7.80
CA VAL A 131 12.40 -4.88 -7.32
C VAL A 131 12.78 -3.96 -8.47
N GLN A 132 13.62 -4.42 -9.41
CA GLN A 132 14.03 -3.62 -10.57
C GLN A 132 12.84 -3.31 -11.50
N ALA A 133 12.00 -4.30 -11.80
CA ALA A 133 10.80 -4.11 -12.59
C ALA A 133 9.83 -3.11 -11.92
N ALA A 134 9.64 -3.23 -10.61
CA ALA A 134 8.82 -2.32 -9.83
C ALA A 134 9.36 -0.88 -9.84
N LEU A 135 10.68 -0.71 -9.73
CA LEU A 135 11.33 0.60 -9.83
C LEU A 135 11.13 1.26 -11.19
N ILE A 136 11.31 0.51 -12.28
CA ILE A 136 11.06 0.99 -13.63
C ILE A 136 9.60 1.41 -13.80
N ALA A 137 8.66 0.61 -13.27
CA ALA A 137 7.24 0.94 -13.31
C ALA A 137 6.92 2.20 -12.49
N PHE A 138 7.50 2.32 -11.29
CA PHE A 138 7.34 3.49 -10.42
C PHE A 138 7.87 4.76 -11.08
N GLN A 139 9.07 4.71 -11.67
CA GLN A 139 9.68 5.86 -12.34
C GLN A 139 8.85 6.40 -13.51
N LYS A 140 8.04 5.55 -14.15
CA LYS A 140 7.12 5.93 -15.24
C LYS A 140 5.80 6.54 -14.75
N GLN A 141 5.48 6.42 -13.47
CA GLN A 141 4.28 7.05 -12.91
C GLN A 141 4.44 8.57 -12.89
N THR A 142 3.30 9.28 -12.90
CA THR A 142 3.27 10.73 -12.93
C THR A 142 2.68 11.30 -11.65
N PHE A 143 3.38 12.27 -11.09
CA PHE A 143 2.86 13.17 -10.08
C PHE A 143 1.93 14.19 -10.72
N ILE A 144 0.69 14.28 -10.23
CA ILE A 144 -0.32 15.17 -10.77
C ILE A 144 -0.56 16.30 -9.78
N ASN A 145 -0.26 17.53 -10.18
CA ASN A 145 -0.61 18.71 -9.40
C ASN A 145 -0.84 19.93 -10.30
N SER A 146 -1.96 20.62 -10.11
CA SER A 146 -2.30 21.84 -10.83
C SER A 146 -1.59 23.08 -10.27
N GLN A 147 -1.08 23.03 -9.04
CA GLN A 147 -0.44 24.14 -8.36
C GLN A 147 0.97 23.76 -7.85
N ALA A 148 1.91 24.70 -7.88
CA ALA A 148 3.23 24.53 -7.29
C ALA A 148 3.13 24.29 -5.76
N MET A 149 3.71 23.18 -5.30
CA MET A 149 3.77 22.83 -3.87
C MET A 149 4.90 23.52 -3.14
N SER A 150 4.70 23.78 -1.86
CA SER A 150 5.79 24.14 -0.96
C SER A 150 6.73 22.95 -0.76
N ARG A 151 7.96 23.24 -0.34
CA ARG A 151 8.96 22.21 -0.04
C ARG A 151 8.49 21.23 1.03
N SER A 152 7.89 21.75 2.11
CA SER A 152 7.37 20.92 3.20
C SER A 152 6.27 19.96 2.73
N LEU A 153 5.34 20.43 1.91
CA LEU A 153 4.26 19.59 1.37
C LEU A 153 4.82 18.55 0.38
N PHE A 154 5.75 18.96 -0.49
CA PHE A 154 6.44 18.05 -1.40
C PHE A 154 7.17 16.93 -0.64
N ASP A 155 7.93 17.26 0.40
CA ASP A 155 8.68 16.28 1.18
C ASP A 155 7.74 15.28 1.89
N ILE A 156 6.63 15.75 2.44
CA ILE A 156 5.61 14.89 3.07
C ILE A 156 4.97 13.95 2.04
N GLU A 157 4.49 14.50 0.93
CA GLU A 157 3.77 13.75 -0.09
C GLU A 157 4.68 12.68 -0.72
N LEU A 158 5.91 13.05 -1.07
CA LEU A 158 6.86 12.11 -1.65
C LEU A 158 7.31 11.04 -0.67
N ARG A 159 7.49 11.38 0.61
CA ARG A 159 7.78 10.38 1.64
C ARG A 159 6.68 9.32 1.70
N LEU A 160 5.41 9.73 1.69
CA LEU A 160 4.27 8.81 1.70
C LEU A 160 4.22 7.94 0.43
N ILE A 161 4.48 8.53 -0.75
CA ILE A 161 4.54 7.79 -2.02
C ILE A 161 5.66 6.73 -1.99
N ILE A 162 6.84 7.10 -1.49
CA ILE A 162 8.01 6.21 -1.37
C ILE A 162 7.73 5.09 -0.36
N GLU A 163 7.23 5.42 0.83
CA GLU A 163 6.87 4.44 1.87
C GLU A 163 5.83 3.44 1.36
N LYS A 164 4.79 3.92 0.67
CA LYS A 164 3.75 3.08 0.06
C LYS A 164 4.35 2.14 -0.99
N PHE A 165 5.22 2.64 -1.87
CA PHE A 165 5.93 1.82 -2.86
C PHE A 165 6.74 0.71 -2.17
N GLN A 166 7.57 1.06 -1.18
CA GLN A 166 8.42 0.11 -0.46
C GLN A 166 7.62 -0.98 0.29
N LEU A 167 6.40 -0.67 0.73
CA LEU A 167 5.52 -1.61 1.43
C LEU A 167 4.72 -2.52 0.49
N GLN A 168 4.29 -2.03 -0.67
CA GLN A 168 3.37 -2.78 -1.55
C GLN A 168 4.06 -3.88 -2.37
N ILE A 169 5.33 -3.68 -2.78
CA ILE A 169 6.03 -4.63 -3.66
C ILE A 169 6.16 -6.02 -3.00
N PRO A 170 6.66 -6.14 -1.75
CA PRO A 170 6.82 -7.46 -1.13
C PRO A 170 5.48 -8.15 -0.83
N LEU A 171 4.45 -7.38 -0.46
CA LEU A 171 3.13 -7.92 -0.09
C LEU A 171 2.46 -8.66 -1.25
N LYS A 172 2.58 -8.14 -2.48
CA LYS A 172 2.01 -8.80 -3.66
C LYS A 172 2.67 -10.15 -3.90
N MET A 173 4.00 -10.21 -3.80
CA MET A 173 4.78 -11.42 -4.06
C MET A 173 4.56 -12.51 -3.00
N LEU A 174 4.49 -12.15 -1.72
CA LEU A 174 4.25 -13.13 -0.65
C LEU A 174 2.91 -13.87 -0.83
N ARG A 175 1.87 -13.17 -1.30
CA ARG A 175 0.56 -13.78 -1.58
C ARG A 175 0.65 -14.82 -2.69
N GLU A 176 1.45 -14.57 -3.72
CA GLU A 176 1.65 -15.52 -4.83
C GLU A 176 2.38 -16.78 -4.35
N ILE A 177 3.42 -16.64 -3.53
CA ILE A 177 4.16 -17.79 -2.95
C ILE A 177 3.25 -18.62 -2.04
N GLN A 178 2.42 -17.97 -1.23
CA GLN A 178 1.45 -18.65 -0.35
C GLN A 178 0.41 -19.45 -1.14
N LEU A 179 -0.09 -18.89 -2.25
CA LEU A 179 -1.03 -19.58 -3.13
C LEU A 179 -0.41 -20.84 -3.73
N ILE A 180 0.80 -20.75 -4.29
CA ILE A 180 1.51 -21.89 -4.88
C ILE A 180 1.75 -22.99 -3.84
N THR A 181 2.19 -22.60 -2.64
CA THR A 181 2.42 -23.56 -1.55
C THR A 181 1.13 -24.26 -1.14
N GLY A 182 0.02 -23.54 -1.07
CA GLY A 182 -1.29 -24.09 -0.76
C GLY A 182 -1.76 -25.13 -1.78
N LEU A 183 -1.54 -24.86 -3.07
CA LEU A 183 -1.86 -25.80 -4.16
C LEU A 183 -1.03 -27.08 -4.05
N ILE A 184 0.29 -26.97 -3.87
CA ILE A 184 1.19 -28.15 -3.73
C ILE A 184 0.75 -29.04 -2.56
N GLN A 185 0.32 -28.45 -1.45
CA GLN A 185 -0.14 -29.20 -0.28
C GLN A 185 -1.48 -29.90 -0.54
N ALA A 186 -2.45 -29.21 -1.15
CA ALA A 186 -3.79 -29.75 -1.41
C ALA A 186 -3.77 -30.94 -2.38
N ASP A 187 -2.93 -30.86 -3.42
CA ASP A 187 -2.82 -31.88 -4.46
C ASP A 187 -1.93 -33.06 -4.07
N ALA A 188 -1.33 -33.03 -2.88
CA ALA A 188 -0.39 -34.05 -2.40
C ALA A 188 0.75 -34.36 -3.40
N LEU A 189 1.18 -33.34 -4.15
CA LEU A 189 2.24 -33.49 -5.16
C LEU A 189 3.52 -33.94 -4.47
N GLN A 190 3.96 -35.16 -4.76
CA GLN A 190 5.20 -35.71 -4.22
C GLN A 190 6.39 -34.88 -4.70
N SER A 191 7.26 -34.51 -3.77
CA SER A 191 8.56 -33.94 -4.11
C SER A 191 9.45 -35.04 -4.67
N ASP A 192 10.27 -34.73 -5.68
CA ASP A 192 11.26 -35.66 -6.23
C ASP A 192 12.22 -36.23 -5.17
N TYR A 193 12.41 -35.52 -4.06
CA TYR A 193 13.26 -35.93 -2.93
C TYR A 193 12.53 -36.73 -1.84
N GLU A 194 11.24 -37.05 -2.05
CA GLU A 194 10.37 -37.73 -1.08
C GLU A 194 10.35 -37.08 0.33
N SER A 195 10.55 -35.77 0.40
CA SER A 195 10.58 -35.01 1.65
C SER A 195 9.19 -34.80 2.23
N ASN A 196 8.13 -34.85 1.41
CA ASN A 196 6.73 -34.75 1.84
C ASN A 196 5.97 -36.08 1.85
N TRP A 197 6.17 -36.94 0.85
CA TRP A 197 5.51 -38.23 0.70
C TRP A 197 6.53 -39.26 0.22
N VAL A 198 6.48 -40.49 0.76
CA VAL A 198 7.37 -41.59 0.39
C VAL A 198 6.59 -42.79 -0.12
N TYR A 199 7.20 -43.55 -1.02
CA TYR A 199 6.69 -44.85 -1.42
C TYR A 199 7.02 -45.92 -0.39
N GLN A 200 6.01 -46.68 0.01
CA GLN A 200 6.17 -47.91 0.76
C GLN A 200 5.74 -49.08 -0.13
N VAL A 201 6.71 -49.92 -0.48
CA VAL A 201 6.49 -51.13 -1.26
C VAL A 201 6.39 -52.31 -0.30
N ASN A 202 5.17 -52.80 -0.09
CA ASN A 202 4.92 -53.98 0.73
C ASN A 202 4.90 -55.22 -0.16
N ARG A 203 5.91 -56.08 0.04
CA ARG A 203 5.96 -57.39 -0.62
C ARG A 203 5.12 -58.39 0.18
N THR A 204 4.10 -58.94 -0.44
CA THR A 204 3.25 -59.99 0.15
C THR A 204 3.31 -61.26 -0.69
N GLY A 205 3.20 -62.42 -0.05
CA GLY A 205 3.25 -63.74 -0.69
C GLY A 205 4.61 -64.45 -0.63
N THR A 206 4.64 -65.72 -1.05
CA THR A 206 5.84 -66.57 -1.06
C THR A 206 5.94 -67.35 -2.38
N GLY A 207 7.16 -67.68 -2.83
CA GLY A 207 7.36 -68.40 -4.09
C GLY A 207 7.11 -67.54 -5.34
N PHE A 208 6.35 -68.06 -6.31
CA PHE A 208 6.01 -67.38 -7.57
C PHE A 208 4.83 -66.41 -7.47
N ASP A 209 4.07 -66.42 -6.36
CA ASP A 209 2.94 -65.52 -6.12
C ASP A 209 3.38 -64.35 -5.23
N VAL A 210 4.24 -63.49 -5.79
CA VAL A 210 4.71 -62.26 -5.13
C VAL A 210 3.86 -61.10 -5.61
N ARG A 211 3.17 -60.44 -4.69
CA ARG A 211 2.47 -59.17 -4.94
C ARG A 211 3.23 -58.02 -4.32
N TYR A 212 3.38 -56.95 -5.08
CA TYR A 212 3.91 -55.67 -4.62
C TYR A 212 2.74 -54.72 -4.47
N ASP A 213 2.40 -54.36 -3.23
CA ASP A 213 1.47 -53.28 -2.96
C ASP A 213 2.27 -52.00 -2.73
N VAL A 214 1.92 -50.94 -3.45
CA VAL A 214 2.62 -49.66 -3.40
C VAL A 214 1.68 -48.65 -2.75
N SER A 215 2.01 -48.24 -1.53
CA SER A 215 1.30 -47.17 -0.84
C SER A 215 2.16 -45.91 -0.78
N VAL A 216 1.50 -44.75 -0.82
CA VAL A 216 2.15 -43.45 -0.64
C VAL A 216 1.77 -42.95 0.74
N ILE A 217 2.75 -42.75 1.62
CA ILE A 217 2.53 -42.31 3.00
C ILE A 217 3.16 -40.93 3.22
N PRO A 218 2.47 -40.04 3.97
CA PRO A 218 3.02 -38.73 4.26
C PRO A 218 4.18 -38.86 5.23
N ARG A 219 5.24 -38.11 4.99
CA ARG A 219 6.37 -37.96 5.92
C ARG A 219 5.88 -37.30 7.21
N GLN A 220 6.55 -37.66 8.30
CA GLN A 220 6.35 -37.05 9.61
C GLN A 220 7.68 -36.46 10.08
N PHE A 221 7.64 -35.21 10.51
CA PHE A 221 8.74 -34.51 11.13
C PHE A 221 8.37 -34.25 12.58
N SER A 222 8.96 -35.00 13.51
CA SER A 222 8.57 -35.00 14.92
C SER A 222 7.05 -35.25 15.08
N ASN A 223 6.29 -34.32 15.66
CA ASN A 223 4.83 -34.43 15.84
C ASN A 223 4.02 -33.79 14.70
N CYS A 224 4.64 -33.47 13.57
CA CYS A 224 4.00 -32.79 12.45
C CYS A 224 3.92 -33.69 11.21
N ASN A 225 2.74 -33.74 10.59
CA ASN A 225 2.43 -34.62 9.46
C ASN A 225 2.29 -33.81 8.16
N CYS A 226 3.03 -34.21 7.12
CA CYS A 226 3.04 -33.50 5.84
C CYS A 226 1.70 -33.50 5.09
N ARG A 227 0.77 -34.39 5.46
CA ARG A 227 -0.59 -34.37 4.95
C ARG A 227 -1.41 -33.19 5.47
N THR A 228 -1.20 -32.81 6.73
CA THR A 228 -2.02 -31.78 7.40
C THR A 228 -1.34 -30.43 7.45
N SER A 229 -0.01 -30.38 7.31
CA SER A 229 0.76 -29.13 7.36
C SER A 229 1.98 -29.20 6.44
N SER A 230 2.11 -28.22 5.54
CA SER A 230 3.33 -28.00 4.76
C SER A 230 4.48 -27.39 5.57
N ASN A 231 4.18 -26.86 6.76
CA ASN A 231 5.14 -26.21 7.65
C ASN A 231 5.91 -27.19 8.55
N CYS A 232 5.71 -28.50 8.41
CA CYS A 232 6.48 -29.45 9.23
C CYS A 232 7.95 -29.38 8.87
N ARG A 233 8.78 -29.27 9.89
CA ARG A 233 10.22 -29.11 9.77
C ARG A 233 10.97 -29.75 10.93
N GLN A 234 12.25 -30.00 10.71
CA GLN A 234 13.24 -30.38 11.71
C GLN A 234 14.60 -29.76 11.35
N LEU A 235 15.51 -29.69 12.31
CA LEU A 235 16.87 -29.24 12.05
C LEU A 235 17.55 -30.13 11.02
N SER A 236 18.23 -29.49 10.06
CA SER A 236 19.00 -30.16 9.04
C SER A 236 20.25 -30.77 9.64
N SER A 237 20.66 -31.93 9.14
CA SER A 237 21.81 -32.66 9.66
C SER A 237 22.48 -33.51 8.59
N MET A 238 23.79 -33.65 8.72
CA MET A 238 24.55 -34.72 8.08
C MET A 238 24.21 -36.03 8.79
N ARG A 239 23.91 -37.08 8.03
CA ARG A 239 23.50 -38.38 8.54
C ARG A 239 24.37 -39.49 7.96
N SER A 240 24.54 -40.55 8.73
CA SER A 240 25.04 -41.82 8.17
C SER A 240 23.95 -42.47 7.33
N LYS A 241 24.31 -43.47 6.52
CA LYS A 241 23.34 -44.29 5.76
C LYS A 241 22.27 -44.98 6.63
N ASN A 242 22.56 -45.17 7.92
CA ASN A 242 21.65 -45.76 8.89
C ASN A 242 20.77 -44.70 9.60
N GLY A 243 20.84 -43.43 9.19
CA GLY A 243 20.04 -42.34 9.74
C GLY A 243 20.62 -41.67 11.01
N THR A 244 21.73 -42.16 11.55
CA THR A 244 22.41 -41.55 12.71
C THR A 244 22.92 -40.16 12.37
N ILE A 245 22.61 -39.18 13.22
CA ILE A 245 23.04 -37.79 13.07
C ILE A 245 24.54 -37.69 13.37
N LEU A 246 25.31 -37.16 12.41
CA LEU A 246 26.76 -36.92 12.52
C LEU A 246 27.04 -35.47 12.91
N PHE A 247 26.34 -34.53 12.28
CA PHE A 247 26.49 -33.10 12.50
C PHE A 247 25.17 -32.41 12.22
N THR A 248 24.70 -31.57 13.14
CA THR A 248 23.50 -30.74 12.96
C THR A 248 23.93 -29.38 12.45
N ILE A 249 23.23 -28.85 11.44
CA ILE A 249 23.54 -27.55 10.83
C ILE A 249 22.73 -26.49 11.57
N PRO A 250 23.37 -25.60 12.38
CA PRO A 250 22.68 -24.58 13.14
C PRO A 250 21.84 -23.67 12.23
N GLY A 251 20.61 -23.39 12.66
CA GLY A 251 19.71 -22.48 11.96
C GLY A 251 19.06 -23.01 10.68
N PHE A 252 19.53 -24.14 10.13
CA PHE A 252 19.05 -24.65 8.85
C PHE A 252 18.05 -25.80 9.03
N TYR A 253 16.95 -25.80 8.28
CA TYR A 253 15.87 -26.77 8.41
C TYR A 253 15.64 -27.58 7.14
N VAL A 254 15.12 -28.79 7.32
CA VAL A 254 14.50 -29.62 6.29
C VAL A 254 13.06 -29.91 6.70
N GLY A 255 12.16 -30.13 5.75
CA GLY A 255 10.74 -30.26 6.03
C GLY A 255 9.96 -30.82 4.84
N CYS A 256 8.63 -30.81 4.94
CA CYS A 256 7.77 -31.36 3.89
C CYS A 256 8.07 -30.74 2.53
N LEU A 257 8.03 -29.40 2.46
CA LEU A 257 8.40 -28.65 1.28
C LEU A 257 9.78 -28.02 1.50
N PRO A 258 10.79 -28.33 0.67
CA PRO A 258 12.12 -27.71 0.77
C PRO A 258 12.06 -26.19 0.75
N SER A 259 11.14 -25.61 -0.03
CA SER A 259 10.90 -24.17 -0.08
C SER A 259 10.43 -23.59 1.26
N GLN A 260 9.48 -24.26 1.94
CA GLN A 260 8.98 -23.83 3.25
C GLN A 260 10.03 -24.01 4.35
N ALA A 261 10.77 -25.11 4.31
CA ALA A 261 11.87 -25.35 5.24
C ALA A 261 12.98 -24.31 5.07
N LEU A 262 13.32 -23.94 3.83
CA LEU A 262 14.32 -22.91 3.54
C LEU A 262 13.90 -21.55 4.09
N ILE A 263 12.68 -21.07 3.79
CA ILE A 263 12.28 -19.73 4.26
C ILE A 263 12.22 -19.66 5.79
N GLN A 264 11.92 -20.78 6.47
CA GLN A 264 11.95 -20.87 7.93
C GLN A 264 13.36 -21.08 8.51
N SER A 265 14.37 -21.25 7.65
CA SER A 265 15.78 -21.35 8.03
C SER A 265 16.43 -20.00 8.21
N THR A 266 17.48 -19.98 9.02
CA THR A 266 18.42 -18.88 9.17
C THR A 266 19.73 -19.26 8.49
N MET A 267 20.64 -18.30 8.35
CA MET A 267 21.96 -18.54 7.78
C MET A 267 23.06 -18.66 8.84
N GLU A 268 22.70 -18.94 10.10
CA GLU A 268 23.60 -18.94 11.27
C GLU A 268 24.92 -19.70 11.03
N CYS A 269 24.83 -20.95 10.53
CA CYS A 269 26.02 -21.74 10.20
C CYS A 269 26.94 -21.04 9.18
N PHE A 270 26.37 -20.32 8.22
CA PHE A 270 27.09 -19.73 7.08
C PHE A 270 27.78 -18.39 7.41
N TYR A 271 27.59 -17.87 8.63
CA TYR A 271 28.42 -16.81 9.20
C TYR A 271 29.67 -17.36 9.90
N ASN A 272 29.78 -18.68 10.10
CA ASN A 272 30.84 -19.30 10.89
C ASN A 272 31.71 -20.22 10.02
N GLN A 273 32.99 -19.86 9.84
CA GLN A 273 33.96 -20.65 9.08
C GLN A 273 34.05 -22.10 9.57
N SER A 274 34.10 -22.33 10.90
CA SER A 274 34.19 -23.68 11.44
C SER A 274 32.96 -24.52 11.09
N CYS A 275 31.79 -23.92 10.94
CA CYS A 275 30.57 -24.64 10.55
C CYS A 275 30.61 -25.02 9.05
N ILE A 276 31.10 -24.11 8.21
CA ILE A 276 31.34 -24.36 6.79
C ILE A 276 32.37 -25.49 6.61
N ASP A 277 33.47 -25.46 7.36
CA ASP A 277 34.51 -26.51 7.33
C ASP A 277 33.95 -27.88 7.74
N GLN A 278 33.05 -27.92 8.73
CA GLN A 278 32.35 -29.16 9.12
C GLN A 278 31.48 -29.68 7.97
N ILE A 279 30.73 -28.81 7.28
CA ILE A 279 29.94 -29.20 6.10
C ILE A 279 30.87 -29.77 5.01
N GLN A 280 31.96 -29.08 4.71
CA GLN A 280 32.90 -29.50 3.67
C GLN A 280 33.61 -30.82 4.00
N SER A 281 33.91 -31.08 5.27
CA SER A 281 34.55 -32.33 5.69
C SER A 281 33.68 -33.58 5.44
N HIS A 282 32.37 -33.42 5.34
CA HIS A 282 31.42 -34.49 5.05
C HIS A 282 31.06 -34.63 3.55
N ILE A 283 31.67 -33.83 2.68
CA ILE A 283 31.51 -33.91 1.22
C ILE A 283 32.74 -34.63 0.65
N ASP A 284 32.66 -35.97 0.69
CA ASP A 284 33.79 -36.90 0.47
C ASP A 284 34.35 -36.91 -0.97
N TYR A 285 33.56 -36.48 -1.97
CA TYR A 285 33.89 -36.72 -3.38
C TYR A 285 34.91 -35.77 -4.02
N GLN A 286 35.33 -34.69 -3.33
CA GLN A 286 35.95 -33.54 -4.01
C GLN A 286 37.45 -33.36 -3.79
N GLN A 287 38.10 -34.13 -2.90
CA GLN A 287 39.54 -34.10 -2.50
C GLN A 287 40.17 -32.73 -2.15
N VAL A 288 39.53 -31.61 -2.48
CA VAL A 288 39.97 -30.23 -2.26
C VAL A 288 38.75 -29.40 -1.84
N PRO A 289 38.75 -28.80 -0.64
CA PRO A 289 37.69 -27.89 -0.22
C PRO A 289 37.52 -26.71 -1.18
N LEU A 290 36.30 -26.23 -1.38
CA LEU A 290 36.05 -24.99 -2.11
C LEU A 290 36.35 -23.80 -1.20
N ASN A 291 37.14 -22.83 -1.67
CA ASN A 291 37.38 -21.61 -0.92
C ASN A 291 36.09 -20.75 -0.94
N ILE A 292 35.35 -20.77 0.16
CA ILE A 292 34.06 -20.07 0.33
C ILE A 292 34.24 -19.03 1.42
N THR A 293 33.77 -17.81 1.16
CA THR A 293 33.79 -16.73 2.12
C THR A 293 32.55 -16.80 3.02
N PRO A 294 32.69 -16.84 4.35
CA PRO A 294 31.55 -16.73 5.26
C PRO A 294 30.81 -15.40 5.08
N LEU A 295 29.52 -15.39 5.42
CA LEU A 295 28.77 -14.15 5.55
C LEU A 295 29.35 -13.30 6.70
N ILE A 296 29.31 -11.98 6.56
CA ILE A 296 29.92 -11.03 7.50
C ILE A 296 28.81 -10.32 8.30
N ILE A 297 28.96 -10.22 9.62
CA ILE A 297 28.03 -9.40 10.41
C ILE A 297 28.36 -7.93 10.18
N LEU A 298 27.44 -7.19 9.54
CA LEU A 298 27.59 -5.76 9.29
C LEU A 298 26.80 -4.98 10.36
N GLU A 299 27.44 -4.03 11.04
CA GLU A 299 26.75 -3.17 12.03
C GLU A 299 25.60 -2.35 11.42
N SER A 300 25.71 -2.03 10.13
CA SER A 300 24.67 -1.33 9.38
C SER A 300 23.53 -2.24 8.92
N SER A 301 23.68 -3.57 9.03
CA SER A 301 22.62 -4.49 8.66
C SER A 301 21.55 -4.51 9.74
N ARG A 302 20.30 -4.51 9.28
CA ARG A 302 19.12 -4.67 10.15
C ARG A 302 18.80 -6.14 10.45
N TYR A 303 19.63 -7.07 9.96
CA TYR A 303 19.43 -8.50 10.08
C TYR A 303 20.58 -9.13 10.88
N SER A 304 20.23 -10.06 11.76
CA SER A 304 21.19 -10.88 12.52
C SER A 304 21.35 -12.27 11.87
N PRO A 305 22.38 -13.04 12.24
CA PRO A 305 22.54 -14.43 11.78
C PRO A 305 21.32 -15.34 12.05
N GLU A 306 20.54 -15.04 13.08
CA GLU A 306 19.31 -15.75 13.49
C GLU A 306 18.06 -15.26 12.76
N THR A 307 18.18 -14.22 11.92
CA THR A 307 17.07 -13.78 11.08
C THR A 307 16.73 -14.87 10.07
N THR A 308 15.45 -15.22 9.99
CA THR A 308 14.97 -16.20 9.01
C THR A 308 15.00 -15.63 7.59
N ILE A 309 15.18 -16.52 6.62
CA ILE A 309 15.09 -16.19 5.19
C ILE A 309 13.70 -15.63 4.87
N GLU A 310 12.63 -16.04 5.57
CA GLU A 310 11.29 -15.48 5.45
C GLU A 310 11.25 -13.99 5.82
N GLU A 311 11.87 -13.58 6.93
CA GLU A 311 11.93 -12.17 7.33
C GLU A 311 12.75 -11.31 6.35
N MET A 312 13.78 -11.91 5.72
CA MET A 312 14.50 -11.27 4.62
C MET A 312 13.62 -11.17 3.36
N LEU A 313 12.93 -12.25 3.01
CA LEU A 313 12.03 -12.34 1.85
C LEU A 313 10.83 -11.41 1.96
N LYS A 314 10.32 -11.15 3.18
CA LYS A 314 9.26 -10.16 3.45
C LYS A 314 9.64 -8.74 3.02
N LYS A 315 10.93 -8.49 2.76
CA LYS A 315 11.47 -7.24 2.21
C LYS A 315 12.24 -7.47 0.91
N LEU A 316 12.03 -8.60 0.24
CA LEU A 316 12.70 -8.97 -1.02
C LEU A 316 14.23 -8.92 -0.91
N PHE A 317 14.76 -9.29 0.26
CA PHE A 317 16.16 -9.17 0.63
C PHE A 317 16.72 -7.74 0.54
N VAL A 318 15.89 -6.71 0.43
CA VAL A 318 16.33 -5.31 0.47
C VAL A 318 16.57 -4.93 1.93
N GLU A 319 17.82 -4.57 2.24
CA GLU A 319 18.22 -4.10 3.57
C GLU A 319 17.92 -2.62 3.74
N GLN A 320 18.23 -1.83 2.71
CA GLN A 320 18.16 -0.39 2.75
C GLN A 320 17.75 0.18 1.39
N TRP A 321 17.01 1.29 1.44
CA TRP A 321 16.64 2.08 0.28
C TRP A 321 17.34 3.44 0.35
N ASP A 322 18.27 3.69 -0.56
CA ASP A 322 18.87 5.02 -0.74
C ASP A 322 17.91 5.86 -1.59
N SER A 323 17.00 6.56 -0.91
CA SER A 323 15.94 7.37 -1.55
C SER A 323 16.28 8.86 -1.47
N GLN A 324 16.23 9.54 -2.61
CA GLN A 324 16.51 10.97 -2.73
C GLN A 324 15.40 11.66 -3.53
N THR A 325 14.99 12.84 -3.06
CA THR A 325 13.99 13.68 -3.70
C THR A 325 14.63 15.03 -4.09
N TYR A 326 14.21 15.58 -5.22
CA TYR A 326 14.82 16.78 -5.80
C TYR A 326 13.75 17.86 -6.04
N PHE A 327 13.45 18.64 -5.01
CA PHE A 327 12.43 19.70 -5.08
C PHE A 327 12.69 20.73 -6.20
N GLU A 328 13.96 21.09 -6.42
CA GLU A 328 14.34 22.04 -7.46
C GLU A 328 13.97 21.52 -8.85
N GLN A 329 14.21 20.23 -9.12
CA GLN A 329 13.86 19.59 -10.38
C GLN A 329 12.33 19.55 -10.54
N TYR A 330 11.58 19.22 -9.49
CA TYR A 330 10.13 19.31 -9.49
C TYR A 330 9.63 20.72 -9.83
N TYR A 331 10.15 21.75 -9.16
CA TYR A 331 9.73 23.13 -9.40
C TYR A 331 10.04 23.59 -10.83
N HIS A 332 11.21 23.21 -11.35
CA HIS A 332 11.62 23.47 -12.72
C HIS A 332 10.77 22.71 -13.77
N GLN A 333 10.15 21.59 -13.41
CA GLN A 333 9.20 20.89 -14.28
C GLN A 333 7.80 21.48 -14.17
N CYS A 334 7.35 21.89 -12.98
CA CYS A 334 6.05 22.55 -12.77
C CYS A 334 5.96 23.89 -13.51
N GLN A 335 7.03 24.70 -13.50
CA GLN A 335 7.14 26.02 -14.16
C GLN A 335 5.89 26.89 -13.96
N PRO A 336 5.66 27.43 -12.76
CA PRO A 336 4.45 28.19 -12.50
C PRO A 336 4.30 29.39 -13.45
N THR A 337 3.12 29.55 -14.05
CA THR A 337 2.88 30.59 -15.06
C THR A 337 2.89 31.97 -14.42
N TYR A 338 2.23 32.09 -13.28
CA TYR A 338 2.19 33.25 -12.41
C TYR A 338 1.97 32.77 -10.96
N CYS A 339 2.17 33.65 -9.99
CA CYS A 339 1.72 33.48 -8.62
C CYS A 339 0.87 34.67 -8.23
N GLN A 340 -0.25 34.44 -7.54
CA GLN A 340 -1.08 35.51 -7.01
C GLN A 340 -1.39 35.30 -5.53
N TYR A 341 -1.49 36.40 -4.80
CA TYR A 341 -1.91 36.44 -3.41
C TYR A 341 -2.78 37.68 -3.17
N GLN A 342 -3.57 37.63 -2.11
CA GLN A 342 -4.48 38.71 -1.74
C GLN A 342 -4.17 39.20 -0.32
N TYR A 343 -4.33 40.50 -0.11
CA TYR A 343 -4.29 41.10 1.23
C TYR A 343 -5.36 42.19 1.33
N ILE A 344 -5.78 42.49 2.56
CA ILE A 344 -6.84 43.45 2.86
C ILE A 344 -6.19 44.75 3.34
N GLU A 345 -6.47 45.86 2.66
CA GLU A 345 -6.19 47.20 3.19
C GLU A 345 -7.43 47.77 3.85
N GLN A 346 -7.26 48.37 5.04
CA GLN A 346 -8.33 49.01 5.79
C GLN A 346 -8.18 50.53 5.73
N TYR A 347 -9.20 51.19 5.17
CA TYR A 347 -9.32 52.65 5.16
C TYR A 347 -10.38 53.07 6.18
N SER A 348 -10.05 54.03 7.06
CA SER A 348 -11.04 54.67 7.92
C SER A 348 -11.47 56.01 7.31
N VAL A 349 -12.76 56.11 6.96
CA VAL A 349 -13.36 57.37 6.50
C VAL A 349 -14.30 57.86 7.60
N SER A 350 -14.00 59.03 8.16
CA SER A 350 -14.82 59.65 9.21
C SER A 350 -15.67 60.77 8.63
N SER A 351 -17.00 60.64 8.79
CA SER A 351 -17.98 61.66 8.38
C SER A 351 -18.73 62.20 9.60
N ILE A 352 -18.96 63.52 9.60
CA ILE A 352 -19.58 64.24 10.71
C ILE A 352 -20.92 64.79 10.26
N THR A 353 -22.01 64.33 10.88
CA THR A 353 -23.36 64.83 10.59
C THR A 353 -23.94 65.52 11.82
N LYS A 354 -24.48 66.73 11.65
CA LYS A 354 -25.17 67.52 12.69
C LYS A 354 -26.66 67.15 12.73
N LEU A 355 -27.14 66.64 13.86
CA LEU A 355 -28.57 66.38 14.09
C LEU A 355 -29.15 67.41 15.07
N THR A 356 -30.23 68.07 14.66
CA THR A 356 -31.01 68.97 15.53
C THR A 356 -32.45 68.47 15.67
N GLY A 357 -32.80 67.99 16.86
CA GLY A 357 -34.17 68.00 17.38
C GLY A 357 -34.96 66.68 17.36
N LEU A 358 -35.67 66.45 18.48
CA LEU A 358 -36.79 65.52 18.76
C LEU A 358 -36.48 64.09 19.27
N PRO A 359 -37.41 63.50 20.08
CA PRO A 359 -37.10 63.05 21.45
C PRO A 359 -37.24 61.54 21.69
N ARG A 360 -36.68 61.12 22.84
CA ARG A 360 -36.89 59.86 23.60
C ARG A 360 -37.86 58.83 22.97
N SER A 361 -37.31 57.79 22.32
CA SER A 361 -37.58 56.37 22.60
C SER A 361 -36.92 55.44 21.57
N ILE A 362 -36.36 54.34 22.06
CA ILE A 362 -35.94 53.11 21.37
C ILE A 362 -34.72 53.21 20.43
N LEU A 363 -33.56 52.75 20.93
CA LEU A 363 -32.66 51.80 20.27
C LEU A 363 -31.52 51.43 21.23
N LYS A 364 -31.74 50.42 22.08
CA LYS A 364 -30.63 49.62 22.62
C LYS A 364 -30.23 48.63 21.53
N ALA A 365 -29.41 49.06 20.57
CA ALA A 365 -28.62 48.14 19.76
C ALA A 365 -27.34 47.87 20.55
N ARG A 366 -27.32 46.76 21.28
CA ARG A 366 -26.08 46.23 21.84
C ARG A 366 -25.44 45.40 20.74
N ALA A 367 -24.49 46.00 20.01
CA ALA A 367 -23.51 45.23 19.27
C ALA A 367 -22.65 44.50 20.32
N ILE A 368 -22.76 43.18 20.36
CA ILE A 368 -21.75 42.32 20.98
C ILE A 368 -21.06 41.66 19.79
N MET A 369 -19.95 42.26 19.37
CA MET A 369 -18.88 41.51 18.71
C MET A 369 -18.18 40.75 19.83
N THR A 370 -18.40 39.45 19.90
CA THR A 370 -17.48 38.54 20.58
C THR A 370 -16.75 37.77 19.50
N SER A 371 -15.48 38.11 19.37
CA SER A 371 -14.44 37.23 18.87
C SER A 371 -14.41 35.98 19.76
N ASP A 372 -15.04 34.90 19.28
CA ASP A 372 -14.70 33.58 19.80
C ASP A 372 -13.76 32.93 18.79
N ASP A 373 -12.50 32.89 19.21
CA ASP A 373 -11.47 31.99 18.69
C ASP A 373 -12.05 30.58 18.56
N ILE A 374 -12.32 30.14 17.33
CA ILE A 374 -12.35 28.72 17.00
C ILE A 374 -11.05 28.44 16.26
N LEU A 375 -10.03 28.03 17.02
CA LEU A 375 -8.96 27.18 16.51
C LEU A 375 -9.60 25.88 16.00
N ALA A 376 -10.10 25.90 14.76
CA ALA A 376 -10.38 24.70 13.99
C ALA A 376 -9.12 24.42 13.16
N ALA A 377 -8.33 23.45 13.60
CA ALA A 377 -7.36 22.79 12.74
C ALA A 377 -8.14 21.97 11.69
N GLY A 378 -8.69 22.65 10.69
CA GLY A 378 -9.54 22.06 9.67
C GLY A 378 -8.71 21.60 8.48
N VAL A 379 -8.53 20.29 8.34
CA VAL A 379 -8.23 19.70 7.04
C VAL A 379 -9.52 19.78 6.24
N ALA A 380 -9.60 20.64 5.22
CA ALA A 380 -10.73 20.68 4.31
C ALA A 380 -10.47 19.74 3.13
N SER A 381 -11.50 19.06 2.66
CA SER A 381 -11.46 18.31 1.40
C SER A 381 -12.59 18.77 0.48
N GLN A 382 -12.32 18.84 -0.82
CA GLN A 382 -13.27 19.29 -1.82
C GLN A 382 -13.32 18.27 -2.95
N GLN A 383 -14.51 18.10 -3.53
CA GLN A 383 -14.65 17.32 -4.74
C GLN A 383 -15.62 17.91 -5.75
N ASN A 384 -15.21 17.83 -7.02
CA ASN A 384 -16.06 18.07 -8.17
C ASN A 384 -16.88 16.82 -8.50
N PHE A 385 -18.20 16.90 -8.34
CA PHE A 385 -19.12 15.92 -8.89
C PHE A 385 -19.20 16.11 -10.40
N THR A 386 -19.01 15.03 -11.15
CA THR A 386 -19.24 14.99 -12.59
C THR A 386 -20.10 13.79 -12.94
N GLY A 387 -21.01 13.99 -13.89
CA GLY A 387 -21.90 12.94 -14.39
C GLY A 387 -21.13 11.72 -14.87
N ASP A 388 -21.66 10.54 -14.56
CA ASP A 388 -21.09 9.28 -15.04
C ASP A 388 -21.25 9.18 -16.56
N PRO A 389 -20.16 9.11 -17.35
CA PRO A 389 -20.26 8.98 -18.81
C PRO A 389 -20.94 7.70 -19.26
N ALA A 390 -21.08 6.69 -18.40
CA ALA A 390 -21.82 5.46 -18.69
C ALA A 390 -23.35 5.62 -18.61
N ILE A 391 -23.84 6.73 -18.04
CA ILE A 391 -25.26 7.03 -17.94
C ILE A 391 -25.60 8.13 -18.96
N ASP A 392 -26.41 7.79 -19.95
CA ASP A 392 -26.97 8.75 -20.93
C ASP A 392 -28.01 9.65 -20.25
N ALA A 393 -27.55 10.53 -19.37
CA ALA A 393 -28.37 11.52 -18.69
C ALA A 393 -28.73 12.64 -19.66
N LYS A 394 -30.01 13.04 -19.69
CA LYS A 394 -30.49 14.14 -20.54
C LYS A 394 -29.79 15.48 -20.26
N GLN A 395 -29.20 15.65 -19.07
CA GLN A 395 -28.41 16.81 -18.68
C GLN A 395 -27.22 16.37 -17.82
N PRO A 396 -26.06 17.05 -17.92
CA PRO A 396 -24.90 16.74 -17.10
C PRO A 396 -25.17 17.11 -15.65
N ILE A 397 -25.01 16.14 -14.75
CA ILE A 397 -25.05 16.36 -13.29
C ILE A 397 -23.65 16.79 -12.86
N TYR A 398 -23.55 17.88 -12.11
CA TYR A 398 -22.28 18.36 -11.60
C TYR A 398 -22.46 19.10 -10.28
N GLY A 399 -21.38 19.25 -9.52
CA GLY A 399 -21.47 19.91 -8.22
C GLY A 399 -20.15 19.99 -7.50
N VAL A 400 -20.16 20.64 -6.35
CA VAL A 400 -19.01 20.76 -5.45
C VAL A 400 -19.47 20.41 -4.05
N ILE A 401 -18.79 19.45 -3.43
CA ILE A 401 -18.98 19.08 -2.03
C ILE A 401 -17.69 19.35 -1.27
N ASN A 402 -17.82 20.06 -0.15
CA ASN A 402 -16.77 20.39 0.80
C ASN A 402 -16.99 19.57 2.08
N PHE A 403 -15.90 19.08 2.65
CA PHE A 403 -15.87 18.40 3.93
C PHE A 403 -14.90 19.15 4.84
N GLU A 404 -15.36 19.55 6.00
CA GLU A 404 -14.57 20.26 7.00
C GLU A 404 -14.56 19.44 8.29
N GLN A 405 -13.37 19.09 8.77
CA GLN A 405 -13.25 18.40 10.05
C GLN A 405 -13.44 19.40 11.21
N THR A 406 -14.48 19.17 12.02
CA THR A 406 -14.78 19.95 13.23
C THR A 406 -14.61 19.10 14.48
N SER A 407 -14.68 19.73 15.67
CA SER A 407 -14.69 19.02 16.96
C SER A 407 -15.91 18.12 17.17
N ARG A 408 -16.97 18.27 16.37
CA ARG A 408 -18.22 17.50 16.47
C ARG A 408 -18.36 16.41 15.40
N GLY A 409 -17.34 16.22 14.57
CA GLY A 409 -17.40 15.39 13.37
C GLY A 409 -17.07 16.19 12.11
N VAL A 410 -17.35 15.61 10.96
CA VAL A 410 -17.12 16.26 9.66
C VAL A 410 -18.39 16.97 9.21
N HIS A 411 -18.27 18.26 8.94
CA HIS A 411 -19.33 19.08 8.35
C HIS A 411 -19.22 19.02 6.82
N ILE A 412 -20.25 18.51 6.18
CA ILE A 412 -20.35 18.32 4.74
C ILE A 412 -21.28 19.40 4.18
N THR A 413 -20.77 20.24 3.30
CA THR A 413 -21.55 21.30 2.65
C THR A 413 -21.36 21.27 1.15
N GLY A 414 -22.31 21.78 0.38
CA GLY A 414 -22.10 21.89 -1.05
C GLY A 414 -23.35 22.06 -1.88
N ARG A 415 -23.17 21.98 -3.20
CA ARG A 415 -24.21 22.15 -4.20
C ARG A 415 -24.06 21.13 -5.32
N ILE A 416 -25.16 20.50 -5.72
CA ILE A 416 -25.22 19.60 -6.89
C ILE A 416 -26.35 20.07 -7.80
N ASP A 417 -26.06 20.27 -9.07
CA ASP A 417 -26.95 20.74 -10.12
C ASP A 417 -27.25 19.62 -11.14
N GLY A 418 -28.32 19.79 -11.92
CA GLY A 418 -28.67 18.90 -13.04
C GLY A 418 -29.54 17.69 -12.68
N LEU A 419 -30.16 17.69 -11.48
CA LEU A 419 -31.04 16.62 -11.01
C LEU A 419 -32.50 16.87 -11.41
N GLY A 420 -33.35 15.85 -11.26
CA GLY A 420 -34.79 15.98 -11.45
C GLY A 420 -35.40 16.94 -10.42
N GLN A 421 -36.42 17.69 -10.81
CA GLN A 421 -37.10 18.60 -9.87
C GLN A 421 -37.80 17.81 -8.77
N GLY A 422 -37.53 18.13 -7.51
CA GLY A 422 -38.14 17.47 -6.36
C GLY A 422 -37.76 16.00 -6.16
N THR A 423 -36.76 15.49 -6.88
CA THR A 423 -36.34 14.08 -6.75
C THR A 423 -35.38 13.90 -5.57
N SER A 424 -35.48 12.73 -4.93
CA SER A 424 -34.62 12.32 -3.82
C SER A 424 -33.62 11.27 -4.30
N HIS A 425 -32.39 11.35 -3.80
CA HIS A 425 -31.25 10.59 -4.28
C HIS A 425 -30.42 10.07 -3.12
N GLY A 426 -30.06 8.78 -3.14
CA GLY A 426 -29.09 8.21 -2.22
C GLY A 426 -27.72 8.89 -2.36
N PHE A 427 -27.06 9.14 -1.23
CA PHE A 427 -25.82 9.90 -1.16
C PHE A 427 -24.81 9.20 -0.24
N HIS A 428 -23.72 8.71 -0.82
CA HIS A 428 -22.83 7.79 -0.12
C HIS A 428 -21.35 8.03 -0.41
N ILE A 429 -20.49 7.70 0.56
CA ILE A 429 -19.06 7.48 0.32
C ILE A 429 -18.85 6.03 -0.06
N HIS A 430 -18.26 5.81 -1.23
CA HIS A 430 -17.83 4.54 -1.76
C HIS A 430 -16.36 4.26 -1.42
N GLU A 431 -15.99 2.98 -1.35
CA GLU A 431 -14.71 2.51 -0.82
C GLU A 431 -13.49 3.02 -1.60
N PHE A 432 -13.57 3.07 -2.93
CA PHE A 432 -12.44 3.40 -3.79
C PHE A 432 -12.64 4.76 -4.46
N GLY A 433 -11.60 5.60 -4.42
CA GLY A 433 -11.46 6.77 -5.29
C GLY A 433 -10.97 6.40 -6.69
N ASP A 434 -11.55 5.35 -7.30
CA ASP A 434 -11.22 4.91 -8.65
C ASP A 434 -12.36 5.28 -9.61
N VAL A 435 -12.11 6.28 -10.45
CA VAL A 435 -13.03 6.76 -11.50
C VAL A 435 -12.56 6.39 -12.91
N SER A 436 -11.65 5.42 -13.03
CA SER A 436 -11.07 5.00 -14.32
C SER A 436 -12.11 4.49 -15.32
N SER A 437 -13.24 3.97 -14.85
CA SER A 437 -14.39 3.57 -15.67
C SER A 437 -15.69 4.24 -15.20
N GLY A 438 -15.63 5.56 -14.98
CA GLY A 438 -16.76 6.32 -14.45
C GLY A 438 -17.04 5.96 -12.99
N CYS A 439 -18.29 6.07 -12.56
CA CYS A 439 -18.63 5.82 -11.16
C CYS A 439 -18.74 4.34 -10.83
N SER A 440 -18.71 3.45 -11.82
CA SER A 440 -18.81 2.00 -11.64
C SER A 440 -17.64 1.39 -10.83
N THR A 441 -16.45 1.97 -10.94
CA THR A 441 -15.22 1.48 -10.30
C THR A 441 -15.01 1.94 -8.86
N THR A 442 -15.92 2.75 -8.31
CA THR A 442 -15.79 3.25 -6.93
C THR A 442 -16.02 2.18 -5.84
N GLY A 443 -16.41 0.96 -6.22
CA GLY A 443 -16.62 -0.15 -5.27
C GLY A 443 -17.95 -0.07 -4.51
N ALA A 444 -18.05 -0.75 -3.36
CA ALA A 444 -19.22 -0.71 -2.49
C ALA A 444 -19.20 0.54 -1.57
N HIS A 445 -20.22 0.72 -0.73
CA HIS A 445 -20.19 1.76 0.31
C HIS A 445 -19.01 1.53 1.25
N PHE A 446 -18.41 2.62 1.74
CA PHE A 446 -17.30 2.54 2.67
C PHE A 446 -17.74 1.96 4.02
N ASN A 447 -17.32 0.73 4.30
CA ASN A 447 -17.79 -0.06 5.44
C ASN A 447 -16.63 -0.77 6.18
N PRO A 448 -15.75 -0.03 6.87
CA PRO A 448 -14.62 -0.62 7.58
C PRO A 448 -15.05 -1.52 8.75
N PHE A 449 -16.25 -1.29 9.30
CA PHE A 449 -16.79 -2.02 10.45
C PHE A 449 -17.66 -3.23 10.08
N ARG A 450 -17.81 -3.53 8.78
CA ARG A 450 -18.61 -4.67 8.27
C ARG A 450 -20.04 -4.72 8.83
N ARG A 451 -20.69 -3.55 8.89
CA ARG A 451 -22.10 -3.39 9.31
C ARG A 451 -23.05 -3.57 8.13
N ASN A 452 -24.34 -3.70 8.39
CA ASN A 452 -25.35 -3.53 7.35
C ASN A 452 -25.53 -2.05 7.00
N HIS A 453 -26.08 -1.80 5.81
CA HIS A 453 -26.49 -0.47 5.37
C HIS A 453 -27.62 0.08 6.24
N GLY A 454 -27.60 1.39 6.49
CA GLY A 454 -28.61 2.10 7.27
C GLY A 454 -28.62 3.60 6.97
N GLY A 455 -29.49 4.35 7.65
CA GLY A 455 -29.53 5.80 7.52
C GLY A 455 -28.48 6.51 8.37
N LEU A 456 -28.19 7.78 8.06
CA LEU A 456 -27.19 8.61 8.75
C LEU A 456 -27.27 8.55 10.29
N ASN A 457 -28.47 8.50 10.85
CA ASN A 457 -28.69 8.53 12.31
C ASN A 457 -28.82 7.13 12.94
N ASP A 458 -28.69 6.06 12.16
CA ASP A 458 -28.76 4.70 12.67
C ASP A 458 -27.41 4.29 13.28
N VAL A 459 -27.46 3.51 14.36
CA VAL A 459 -26.25 2.91 14.95
C VAL A 459 -25.67 1.84 14.01
N GLU A 460 -26.55 1.07 13.39
CA GLU A 460 -26.21 0.07 12.38
C GLU A 460 -26.29 0.74 10.99
N ARG A 461 -25.12 1.14 10.48
CA ARG A 461 -24.95 1.75 9.15
C ARG A 461 -23.53 1.50 8.66
N HIS A 462 -23.32 1.62 7.36
CA HIS A 462 -21.97 1.81 6.84
C HIS A 462 -21.45 3.20 7.23
N LEU A 463 -20.13 3.32 7.32
CA LEU A 463 -19.50 4.59 7.65
C LEU A 463 -19.75 5.63 6.55
N GLY A 464 -19.86 5.19 5.30
CA GLY A 464 -20.19 6.04 4.16
C GLY A 464 -21.67 6.37 3.93
N ASP A 465 -22.60 5.93 4.79
CA ASP A 465 -24.05 6.12 4.55
C ASP A 465 -24.56 7.51 5.00
N PHE A 466 -24.91 8.40 4.08
CA PHE A 466 -25.52 9.70 4.42
C PHE A 466 -27.04 9.77 4.20
N GLY A 467 -27.64 8.70 3.69
CA GLY A 467 -29.06 8.64 3.38
C GLY A 467 -29.38 9.41 2.10
N ASN A 468 -30.39 10.27 2.17
CA ASN A 468 -30.91 10.97 1.00
C ASN A 468 -30.61 12.46 0.97
N VAL A 469 -30.37 12.98 -0.23
CA VAL A 469 -30.42 14.39 -0.55
C VAL A 469 -31.54 14.66 -1.56
N THR A 470 -32.20 15.82 -1.43
CA THR A 470 -33.38 16.16 -2.25
C THR A 470 -33.11 17.38 -3.09
N ALA A 471 -33.36 17.28 -4.38
CA ALA A 471 -33.27 18.38 -5.32
C ALA A 471 -34.47 19.32 -5.17
N ASP A 472 -34.23 20.63 -5.24
CA ASP A 472 -35.27 21.65 -5.18
C ASP A 472 -36.07 21.73 -6.50
N ALA A 473 -36.94 22.74 -6.61
CA ALA A 473 -37.74 22.98 -7.81
C ALA A 473 -36.89 23.33 -9.06
N ASN A 474 -35.61 23.67 -8.88
CA ASN A 474 -34.66 23.96 -9.96
C ASN A 474 -33.77 22.75 -10.29
N GLY A 475 -33.97 21.60 -9.63
CA GLY A 475 -33.09 20.44 -9.80
C GLY A 475 -31.73 20.59 -9.10
N VAL A 476 -31.69 21.41 -8.04
CA VAL A 476 -30.47 21.73 -7.27
C VAL A 476 -30.57 21.15 -5.87
N VAL A 477 -29.56 20.39 -5.46
CA VAL A 477 -29.37 19.94 -4.09
C VAL A 477 -28.44 20.90 -3.36
N HIS A 478 -28.85 21.39 -2.20
CA HIS A 478 -28.00 22.07 -1.24
C HIS A 478 -27.66 21.12 -0.08
N VAL A 479 -26.40 20.66 -0.02
CA VAL A 479 -25.94 19.72 1.00
C VAL A 479 -25.53 20.48 2.26
N ASN A 480 -26.01 20.01 3.40
CA ASN A 480 -25.62 20.48 4.73
C ASN A 480 -25.83 19.34 5.75
N ILE A 481 -24.78 18.55 5.99
CA ILE A 481 -24.81 17.34 6.82
C ILE A 481 -23.67 17.41 7.83
N LEU A 482 -23.93 17.09 9.11
CA LEU A 482 -22.89 16.89 10.11
C LEU A 482 -22.85 15.41 10.47
N ASP A 483 -21.72 14.76 10.21
CA ASP A 483 -21.53 13.34 10.52
C ASP A 483 -20.44 13.17 11.61
N PRO A 484 -20.79 12.61 12.78
CA PRO A 484 -19.85 12.45 13.90
C PRO A 484 -18.92 11.24 13.77
N MET A 485 -19.18 10.31 12.84
CA MET A 485 -18.46 9.04 12.71
C MET A 485 -17.35 9.10 11.67
N ILE A 486 -17.57 9.79 10.55
CA ILE A 486 -16.55 9.91 9.50
C ILE A 486 -15.40 10.81 9.96
N SER A 487 -14.22 10.62 9.34
CA SER A 487 -13.05 11.45 9.61
C SER A 487 -12.29 11.76 8.33
N LEU A 488 -11.60 12.90 8.30
CA LEU A 488 -10.67 13.28 7.23
C LEU A 488 -9.23 12.82 7.49
N TYR A 489 -8.96 12.18 8.64
CA TYR A 489 -7.64 11.66 9.00
C TYR A 489 -7.73 10.26 9.64
N GLY A 490 -6.57 9.64 9.86
CA GLY A 490 -6.46 8.33 10.50
C GLY A 490 -6.90 7.16 9.62
N GLU A 491 -7.02 5.98 10.23
CA GLU A 491 -7.32 4.71 9.55
C GLU A 491 -8.65 4.74 8.78
N TYR A 492 -9.64 5.44 9.32
CA TYR A 492 -10.98 5.55 8.73
C TYR A 492 -11.17 6.83 7.92
N SER A 493 -10.07 7.45 7.46
CA SER A 493 -10.15 8.63 6.61
C SER A 493 -10.96 8.35 5.34
N ILE A 494 -11.81 9.30 4.98
CA ILE A 494 -12.55 9.30 3.71
C ILE A 494 -11.78 9.97 2.57
N VAL A 495 -10.62 10.58 2.85
CA VAL A 495 -9.79 11.20 1.80
C VAL A 495 -9.22 10.10 0.89
N GLY A 496 -9.26 10.36 -0.42
CA GLY A 496 -8.88 9.40 -1.46
C GLY A 496 -9.97 8.38 -1.80
N ARG A 497 -11.15 8.47 -1.17
CA ARG A 497 -12.35 7.67 -1.51
C ARG A 497 -13.26 8.45 -2.45
N ALA A 498 -14.37 7.86 -2.91
CA ALA A 498 -15.30 8.55 -3.78
C ALA A 498 -16.61 8.89 -3.07
N ILE A 499 -17.12 10.10 -3.26
CA ILE A 499 -18.50 10.45 -2.92
C ILE A 499 -19.38 10.25 -4.16
N VAL A 500 -20.58 9.71 -3.98
CA VAL A 500 -21.48 9.27 -5.07
C VAL A 500 -22.91 9.72 -4.78
N ILE A 501 -23.60 10.21 -5.82
CA ILE A 501 -25.05 10.45 -5.82
C ILE A 501 -25.74 9.46 -6.76
N HIS A 502 -26.82 8.87 -6.28
CA HIS A 502 -27.50 7.76 -6.95
C HIS A 502 -28.78 8.17 -7.68
N ALA A 503 -29.28 7.29 -8.54
CA ALA A 503 -30.43 7.54 -9.41
C ALA A 503 -31.78 7.51 -8.68
N MET A 504 -31.87 6.72 -7.60
CA MET A 504 -33.09 6.52 -6.83
C MET A 504 -32.87 6.91 -5.35
N PRO A 505 -33.96 7.15 -4.61
CA PRO A 505 -33.87 7.32 -3.16
C PRO A 505 -33.28 6.09 -2.49
N ASP A 506 -32.49 6.33 -1.45
CA ASP A 506 -32.06 5.35 -0.48
C ASP A 506 -33.21 4.96 0.47
N ASP A 507 -33.51 3.66 0.58
CA ASP A 507 -34.50 3.10 1.50
C ASP A 507 -34.01 2.94 2.94
N LEU A 508 -32.75 3.29 3.19
CA LEU A 508 -32.08 3.35 4.49
C LEU A 508 -32.03 1.98 5.19
N GLY A 509 -31.97 0.88 4.44
CA GLY A 509 -31.98 -0.47 4.99
C GLY A 509 -33.38 -0.98 5.40
N ARG A 510 -34.45 -0.24 5.04
CA ARG A 510 -35.82 -0.51 5.47
C ARG A 510 -36.72 -1.08 4.36
N GLY A 511 -36.16 -1.41 3.19
CA GLY A 511 -36.87 -1.92 2.02
C GLY A 511 -37.24 -3.40 2.06
N GLY A 512 -36.85 -4.14 3.11
CA GLY A 512 -37.29 -5.53 3.34
C GLY A 512 -36.69 -6.59 2.40
N ASN A 513 -35.64 -6.25 1.66
CA ASN A 513 -34.91 -7.18 0.78
C ASN A 513 -33.39 -7.17 1.09
N LYS A 514 -32.64 -8.15 0.55
CA LYS A 514 -31.19 -8.27 0.83
C LYS A 514 -30.37 -7.09 0.30
N GLU A 515 -30.85 -6.43 -0.75
CA GLU A 515 -30.14 -5.33 -1.39
C GLU A 515 -30.30 -4.02 -0.60
N SER A 516 -31.44 -3.85 0.06
CA SER A 516 -31.70 -2.77 1.03
C SER A 516 -30.63 -2.73 2.11
N LEU A 517 -30.26 -3.89 2.67
CA LEU A 517 -29.19 -3.99 3.69
C LEU A 517 -27.76 -3.81 3.14
N LYS A 518 -27.58 -3.60 1.83
CA LYS A 518 -26.27 -3.41 1.19
C LYS A 518 -26.10 -2.03 0.56
N THR A 519 -27.10 -1.55 -0.16
CA THR A 519 -27.00 -0.36 -1.01
C THR A 519 -28.18 0.58 -0.87
N GLY A 520 -29.13 0.27 0.03
CA GLY A 520 -30.33 1.08 0.18
C GLY A 520 -31.26 1.06 -1.03
N ASN A 521 -31.06 0.12 -1.97
CA ASN A 521 -31.75 0.10 -3.26
C ASN A 521 -31.66 1.41 -4.07
N SER A 522 -30.62 2.23 -3.88
CA SER A 522 -30.52 3.55 -4.53
C SER A 522 -30.22 3.51 -6.03
N GLY A 523 -29.96 2.32 -6.60
CA GLY A 523 -29.81 2.14 -8.05
C GLY A 523 -28.50 2.70 -8.61
N ALA A 524 -28.55 3.10 -9.89
CA ALA A 524 -27.37 3.53 -10.66
C ALA A 524 -26.67 4.77 -10.05
N ARG A 525 -25.38 4.94 -10.36
CA ARG A 525 -24.54 6.02 -9.83
C ARG A 525 -24.53 7.18 -10.82
N LEU A 526 -25.26 8.26 -10.53
CA LEU A 526 -25.46 9.38 -11.46
C LEU A 526 -24.20 10.22 -11.66
N ALA A 527 -23.51 10.52 -10.56
CA ALA A 527 -22.29 11.30 -10.56
C ALA A 527 -21.45 10.90 -9.35
N CYS A 528 -20.14 11.08 -9.46
CA CYS A 528 -19.21 10.77 -8.40
C CYS A 528 -17.97 11.64 -8.48
N GLY A 529 -17.14 11.53 -7.44
CA GLY A 529 -15.85 12.18 -7.42
C GLY A 529 -14.96 11.74 -6.28
N ILE A 530 -13.64 11.86 -6.46
CA ILE A 530 -12.61 11.49 -5.47
C ILE A 530 -12.45 12.59 -4.41
N ILE A 531 -12.70 12.30 -3.15
CA ILE A 531 -12.51 13.25 -2.05
C ILE A 531 -11.01 13.60 -1.93
N GLY A 532 -10.62 14.82 -2.28
CA GLY A 532 -9.23 15.29 -2.25
C GLY A 532 -9.01 16.45 -1.28
N PHE A 533 -7.79 16.60 -0.75
CA PHE A 533 -7.46 17.74 0.11
C PHE A 533 -7.62 19.07 -0.62
N THR A 534 -8.10 20.08 0.11
CA THR A 534 -8.13 21.48 -0.34
C THR A 534 -7.64 22.38 0.78
N LYS A 535 -7.34 23.64 0.45
CA LYS A 535 -7.05 24.64 1.49
C LYS A 535 -8.35 24.99 2.23
N PRO A 536 -8.32 25.16 3.56
CA PRO A 536 -9.48 25.57 4.34
C PRO A 536 -10.11 26.88 3.84
#